data_AF-A0A844F9V4-F1
#
_entry.id   AF-A0A844F9V4-F1
#
_cell.length_a   1.000
_cell.length_b   1.000
_cell.length_c   1.000
_cell.angle_alpha   90.00
_cell.angle_beta   90.00
_cell.angle_gamma   90.00
#
_symmetry.space_group_name_H-M   'P 1'
#
loop_
_entity.id
_entity.type
_entity.pdbx_description
1 polymer ?
#
loop_
_entity_poly.entity_id
_entity_poly.type
_entity_poly.pdbx_seq_one_letter_code
_entity_poly.pdbx_strand_id
1 'polypeptide(L)'
;MGAMPMFSGLLFCADCGSKMSFHRRVDEPAEKHSYVCSNYRKNTNACTMHYIRNVVVEQIVLDNLREVIGYVSQYEVEFIRMVMDTDVRQRNKELAKQRKRLSEIQTRMKELDNLFQRIYEDNISGKLSDDREYSGRF
;
A
#
# COMPACT_ATOMS: atom_id res chain seq x y z
N MET A 1 14.78 22.65 -1.57
CA MET A 1 13.60 21.76 -1.42
C MET A 1 12.66 22.41 -0.43
N GLY A 2 11.43 22.76 -0.83
CA GLY A 2 10.50 23.44 0.08
C GLY A 2 9.82 22.46 1.03
N ALA A 3 9.30 22.97 2.16
CA ALA A 3 8.61 22.17 3.18
C ALA A 3 7.53 21.26 2.57
N MET A 4 7.46 20.02 3.06
CA MET A 4 6.43 19.07 2.68
C MET A 4 5.10 19.41 3.37
N PRO A 5 3.97 19.43 2.64
CA PRO A 5 2.64 19.59 3.21
C PRO A 5 2.30 18.44 4.17
N MET A 6 1.52 18.73 5.22
CA MET A 6 1.15 17.77 6.27
C MET A 6 0.53 16.47 5.73
N PHE A 7 -0.37 16.57 4.74
CA PHE A 7 -1.06 15.41 4.17
C PHE A 7 -0.45 14.89 2.87
N SER A 8 0.81 15.23 2.60
CA SER A 8 1.51 14.73 1.41
C SER A 8 1.53 13.19 1.39
N GLY A 9 1.03 12.60 0.31
CA GLY A 9 0.99 11.15 0.12
C GLY A 9 -0.16 10.42 0.84
N LEU A 10 -1.00 11.12 1.59
CA LEU A 10 -2.15 10.54 2.30
C LEU A 10 -3.47 10.66 1.53
N LEU A 11 -3.56 11.59 0.57
CA LEU A 11 -4.79 11.82 -0.19
C LEU A 11 -4.83 11.01 -1.50
N PHE A 12 -6.00 10.44 -1.77
CA PHE A 12 -6.30 9.68 -2.97
C PHE A 12 -7.59 10.20 -3.61
N CYS A 13 -7.63 10.20 -4.94
CA CYS A 13 -8.82 10.53 -5.69
C CYS A 13 -9.87 9.42 -5.50
N ALA A 14 -11.10 9.79 -5.14
CA ALA A 14 -12.20 8.85 -4.92
C ALA A 14 -12.55 8.06 -6.18
N ASP A 15 -12.47 8.70 -7.36
CA ASP A 15 -12.95 8.12 -8.61
C ASP A 15 -11.93 7.18 -9.26
N CYS A 16 -10.66 7.58 -9.32
CA CYS A 16 -9.61 6.82 -10.03
C CYS A 16 -8.59 6.15 -9.11
N GLY A 17 -8.72 6.31 -7.78
CA GLY A 17 -7.82 5.73 -6.77
C GLY A 17 -6.38 6.25 -6.81
N SER A 18 -6.04 7.18 -7.70
CA SER A 18 -4.69 7.71 -7.83
C SER A 18 -4.39 8.73 -6.72
N LYS A 19 -3.12 8.82 -6.32
CA LYS A 19 -2.66 9.82 -5.34
C LYS A 19 -2.98 11.24 -5.78
N MET A 20 -3.31 12.11 -4.83
CA MET A 20 -3.43 13.54 -5.09
C MET A 20 -2.11 14.25 -4.82
N SER A 21 -1.68 15.08 -5.77
CA SER A 21 -0.45 15.88 -5.69
C SER A 21 -0.74 17.26 -5.10
N PHE A 22 0.12 17.74 -4.21
CA PHE A 22 -0.01 19.08 -3.66
C PHE A 22 0.44 20.15 -4.65
N HIS A 23 -0.39 21.17 -4.82
CA HIS A 23 -0.16 22.30 -5.70
C HIS A 23 -0.13 23.58 -4.87
N ARG A 24 1.01 24.28 -4.95
CA ARG A 24 1.21 25.61 -4.39
C ARG A 24 1.73 26.55 -5.48
N ARG A 25 1.29 27.80 -5.45
CA ARG A 25 1.91 28.88 -6.21
C ARG A 25 2.63 29.81 -5.23
N VAL A 26 3.79 30.32 -5.61
CA VAL A 26 4.66 31.10 -4.70
C VAL A 26 4.03 32.44 -4.32
N ASP A 27 3.21 32.99 -5.21
CA ASP A 27 2.44 34.22 -5.09
C ASP A 27 1.09 34.04 -4.39
N GLU A 28 0.69 32.79 -4.11
CA GLU A 28 -0.60 32.50 -3.47
C GLU A 28 -0.44 32.26 -1.97
N PRO A 29 -1.42 32.74 -1.17
CA PRO A 29 -1.44 32.45 0.25
C PRO A 29 -1.81 30.97 0.48
N ALA A 30 -1.44 30.43 1.63
CA ALA A 30 -1.52 29.00 1.91
C ALA A 30 -2.94 28.41 1.81
N GLU A 31 -3.96 29.25 2.01
CA GLU A 31 -5.38 28.93 1.93
C GLU A 31 -5.84 28.58 0.52
N LYS A 32 -5.11 29.07 -0.51
CA LYS A 32 -5.37 28.74 -1.91
C LYS A 32 -4.66 27.48 -2.39
N HIS A 33 -3.72 26.95 -1.61
CA HIS A 33 -3.07 25.68 -1.95
C HIS A 33 -4.09 24.55 -2.02
N SER A 34 -3.84 23.58 -2.89
CA SER A 34 -4.79 22.51 -3.15
C SER A 34 -4.10 21.18 -3.44
N TYR A 35 -4.82 20.10 -3.19
CA TYR A 35 -4.48 18.77 -3.67
C TYR A 35 -5.24 18.51 -4.95
N VAL A 36 -4.55 18.05 -5.99
CA VAL A 36 -5.13 17.78 -7.32
C VAL A 36 -4.84 16.33 -7.71
N CYS A 37 -5.82 15.64 -8.28
CA CYS A 37 -5.66 14.28 -8.77
C CYS A 37 -4.48 14.17 -9.75
N SER A 38 -3.51 13.30 -9.42
CA SER A 38 -2.31 13.14 -10.24
C SER A 38 -2.61 12.50 -11.60
N ASN A 39 -3.66 11.67 -11.69
CA ASN A 39 -4.01 10.99 -12.93
C ASN A 39 -4.54 11.99 -13.97
N TYR A 40 -5.46 12.87 -13.55
CA TYR A 40 -5.95 13.97 -14.38
C TYR A 40 -4.81 14.87 -14.86
N ARG A 41 -3.90 15.23 -13.95
CA ARG A 41 -2.76 16.11 -14.27
C ARG A 41 -1.79 15.49 -15.28
N LYS A 42 -1.63 14.17 -15.27
CA LYS A 42 -0.77 13.45 -16.21
C LYS A 42 -1.47 13.16 -17.54
N ASN A 43 -2.74 12.79 -17.49
CA ASN A 43 -3.56 12.46 -18.64
C ASN A 43 -5.01 12.84 -18.35
N THR A 44 -5.49 13.91 -18.99
CA THR A 44 -6.83 14.46 -18.78
C THR A 44 -7.95 13.51 -19.21
N ASN A 45 -7.65 12.47 -19.97
CA ASN A 45 -8.64 11.44 -20.34
C ASN A 45 -8.77 10.32 -19.30
N ALA A 46 -7.85 10.23 -18.34
CA ALA A 46 -7.81 9.14 -17.36
C ALA A 46 -8.59 9.43 -16.07
N CYS A 47 -9.00 10.69 -15.85
CA CYS A 47 -9.85 11.15 -14.76
C CYS A 47 -10.38 12.56 -15.08
N THR A 48 -11.32 13.10 -14.32
CA THR A 48 -11.76 14.51 -14.40
C THR A 48 -10.96 15.40 -13.43
N MET A 49 -11.19 16.72 -13.46
CA MET A 49 -10.47 17.71 -12.66
C MET A 49 -10.86 17.67 -11.17
N HIS A 50 -10.46 16.62 -10.45
CA HIS A 50 -10.65 16.52 -9.01
C HIS A 50 -9.59 17.31 -8.24
N TYR A 51 -10.04 18.22 -7.40
CA TYR A 51 -9.19 18.95 -6.47
C TYR A 51 -9.91 19.27 -5.17
N ILE A 52 -9.13 19.48 -4.11
CA ILE A 52 -9.60 19.92 -2.80
C ILE A 52 -8.60 20.90 -2.20
N ARG A 53 -9.07 21.98 -1.58
CA ARG A 53 -8.18 22.98 -0.94
C ARG A 53 -7.54 22.41 0.32
N ASN A 54 -6.29 22.78 0.57
CA ASN A 54 -5.54 22.33 1.75
C ASN A 54 -6.29 22.63 3.05
N VAL A 55 -6.78 23.86 3.20
CA VAL A 55 -7.55 24.29 4.38
C VAL A 55 -8.83 23.49 4.61
N VAL A 56 -9.47 23.00 3.55
CA VAL A 56 -10.67 22.16 3.66
C VAL A 56 -10.29 20.78 4.18
N VAL A 57 -9.17 20.22 3.70
CA VAL A 57 -8.64 18.95 4.21
C VAL A 57 -8.28 19.06 5.68
N GLU A 58 -7.55 20.11 6.07
CA GLU A 58 -7.18 20.39 7.46
C GLU A 58 -8.42 20.46 8.35
N GLN A 59 -9.45 21.20 7.92
CA GLN A 59 -10.68 21.36 8.67
C GLN A 59 -11.43 20.03 8.83
N ILE A 60 -11.62 19.27 7.74
CA ILE A 60 -12.32 17.96 7.79
C ILE A 60 -11.59 16.99 8.74
N VAL A 61 -10.27 16.92 8.64
CA VAL A 61 -9.47 16.02 9.50
C VAL A 61 -9.56 16.47 10.95
N LEU A 62 -9.46 17.77 11.22
CA LEU A 62 -9.55 18.31 12.57
C LEU A 62 -10.93 18.08 13.21
N ASP A 63 -12.00 18.29 12.46
CA ASP A 63 -13.36 18.08 12.96
C ASP A 63 -13.64 16.60 13.21
N ASN A 64 -13.18 15.71 12.34
CA ASN A 64 -13.28 14.27 12.57
C ASN A 64 -12.49 13.84 13.82
N LEU A 65 -11.30 14.39 14.04
CA LEU A 65 -10.53 14.12 15.26
C LEU A 65 -11.26 14.60 16.51
N ARG A 66 -11.85 15.79 16.48
CA ARG A 66 -12.65 16.31 17.61
C ARG A 66 -13.87 15.45 17.89
N GLU A 67 -14.56 14.99 16.84
CA GLU A 67 -15.71 14.09 16.96
C GLU A 67 -15.30 12.76 17.59
N VAL A 68 -14.23 12.14 17.10
CA VAL A 68 -13.69 10.89 17.65
C VAL A 68 -13.28 11.08 19.11
N ILE A 69 -12.53 12.14 19.44
CA ILE A 69 -12.11 12.42 20.83
C ILE A 69 -13.34 12.66 21.73
N GLY A 70 -14.34 13.38 21.23
CA GLY A 70 -15.60 13.61 21.95
C GLY A 70 -16.33 12.31 22.24
N TYR A 71 -16.40 11.40 21.27
CA TYR A 71 -16.97 10.08 21.44
C TYR A 71 -16.19 9.24 22.46
N VAL A 72 -14.86 9.19 22.35
CA VAL A 72 -13.99 8.45 23.28
C VAL A 72 -14.15 8.95 24.71
N SER A 73 -14.25 10.27 24.90
CA SER A 73 -14.41 10.87 26.23
C SER A 73 -15.74 10.50 26.90
N GLN A 74 -16.75 10.11 26.11
CA GLN A 74 -18.07 9.70 26.62
C GLN A 74 -18.19 8.18 26.82
N TYR A 75 -17.38 7.38 26.11
CA TYR A 75 -17.48 5.91 26.06
C TYR A 75 -16.10 5.23 26.14
N GLU A 76 -15.28 5.65 27.11
CA GLU A 76 -13.88 5.24 27.21
C GLU A 76 -13.71 3.71 27.27
N VAL A 77 -14.54 3.03 28.07
CA VAL A 77 -14.46 1.58 28.28
C VAL A 77 -14.83 0.80 27.02
N GLU A 78 -15.92 1.17 26.35
CA GLU A 78 -16.38 0.55 25.11
C GLU A 78 -15.40 0.79 23.96
N PHE A 79 -14.81 1.99 23.89
CA PHE A 79 -13.81 2.33 22.89
C PHE A 79 -12.54 1.50 23.08
N ILE A 80 -12.01 1.40 24.30
CA ILE A 80 -10.84 0.56 24.61
C ILE A 80 -11.10 -0.89 24.18
N ARG A 81 -12.27 -1.45 24.52
CA ARG A 81 -12.64 -2.81 24.10
C ARG A 81 -12.70 -2.94 22.58
N MET A 82 -13.30 -1.98 21.87
CA MET A 82 -13.40 -1.97 20.41
C MET A 82 -12.01 -1.93 19.74
N VAL A 83 -11.11 -1.07 20.23
CA VAL A 83 -9.75 -0.93 19.72
C VAL A 83 -8.96 -2.22 19.95
N MET A 84 -9.00 -2.77 21.16
CA MET A 84 -8.33 -4.03 21.49
C MET A 84 -8.83 -5.19 20.62
N ASP A 85 -10.16 -5.33 20.46
CA ASP A 85 -10.73 -6.39 19.62
C ASP A 85 -10.33 -6.23 18.15
N THR A 86 -10.27 -4.98 17.67
CA THR A 86 -9.90 -4.69 16.27
C THR A 86 -8.42 -4.93 16.02
N ASP A 87 -7.55 -4.57 16.97
CA ASP A 87 -6.11 -4.86 16.93
C ASP A 87 -5.85 -6.37 16.90
N VAL A 88 -6.50 -7.12 17.80
CA VAL A 88 -6.41 -8.59 17.84
C VAL A 88 -6.87 -9.20 16.52
N ARG A 89 -8.01 -8.74 15.97
CA ARG A 89 -8.51 -9.22 14.67
C ARG A 89 -7.54 -8.93 13.52
N GLN A 90 -6.99 -7.72 13.43
CA GLN A 90 -6.02 -7.36 12.40
C GLN A 90 -4.73 -8.17 12.52
N ARG A 91 -4.21 -8.31 13.74
CA ARG A 91 -3.00 -9.07 14.01
C ARG A 91 -3.15 -10.55 13.68
N ASN A 92 -4.29 -11.15 14.03
CA ASN A 92 -4.61 -12.52 13.66
C ASN A 92 -4.74 -12.71 12.15
N LYS A 93 -5.35 -11.75 11.43
CA LYS A 93 -5.46 -11.78 9.97
C LYS A 93 -4.09 -11.71 9.29
N GLU A 94 -3.22 -10.82 9.77
CA GLU A 94 -1.85 -10.69 9.25
C GLU A 94 -1.02 -11.94 9.54
N LEU A 95 -1.09 -12.49 10.76
CA LEU A 95 -0.44 -13.75 11.12
C LEU A 95 -0.91 -14.91 10.25
N ALA A 96 -2.21 -15.02 9.98
CA ALA A 96 -2.76 -16.05 9.10
C ALA A 96 -2.22 -15.91 7.66
N LYS A 97 -2.15 -14.68 7.14
CA LYS A 97 -1.58 -14.39 5.82
C LYS A 97 -0.09 -14.76 5.75
N GLN A 98 0.68 -14.41 6.77
CA GLN A 98 2.10 -14.74 6.86
C GLN A 98 2.33 -16.26 6.95
N ARG A 99 1.54 -16.98 7.75
CA ARG A 99 1.59 -18.44 7.85
C ARG A 99 1.28 -19.11 6.52
N LYS A 100 0.24 -18.65 5.82
CA LYS A 100 -0.11 -19.17 4.48
C LYS A 100 1.05 -18.95 3.51
N ARG A 101 1.62 -17.75 3.47
CA ARG A 101 2.77 -17.44 2.61
C ARG A 101 4.00 -18.30 2.94
N LEU A 102 4.25 -18.54 4.23
CA LEU A 102 5.34 -19.42 4.67
C LEU A 102 5.13 -20.84 4.15
N SER A 103 3.92 -21.39 4.28
CA SER A 103 3.61 -22.73 3.75
C SER A 103 3.76 -22.82 2.24
N GLU A 104 3.33 -21.80 1.49
CA GLU A 104 3.47 -21.75 0.02
C GLU A 104 4.95 -21.76 -0.39
N ILE A 105 5.79 -20.96 0.28
CA ILE A 105 7.23 -20.91 0.03
C ILE A 105 7.88 -22.26 0.38
N GLN A 106 7.53 -22.86 1.51
CA GLN A 106 8.07 -24.16 1.93
C GLN A 106 7.70 -25.29 0.96
N THR A 107 6.45 -25.32 0.48
CA THR A 107 6.03 -26.27 -0.57
C THR A 107 6.84 -26.04 -1.84
N ARG A 108 7.02 -24.78 -2.24
CA ARG A 108 7.79 -24.44 -3.43
C ARG A 108 9.26 -24.87 -3.32
N MET A 109 9.88 -24.70 -2.15
CA MET A 109 11.24 -25.17 -1.90
C MET A 109 11.33 -26.68 -2.08
N LYS A 110 10.41 -27.44 -1.48
CA LYS A 110 10.38 -28.91 -1.64
C LYS A 110 10.18 -29.36 -3.09
N GLU A 111 9.34 -28.66 -3.84
CA GLU A 111 9.17 -28.94 -5.28
C GLU A 111 10.47 -28.74 -6.05
N LEU A 112 11.21 -27.66 -5.77
CA LEU A 112 12.50 -27.39 -6.38
C LEU A 112 13.53 -28.44 -5.99
N ASP A 113 13.61 -28.83 -4.72
CA ASP A 113 14.52 -29.89 -4.25
C ASP A 113 14.25 -31.22 -4.97
N ASN A 114 12.97 -31.60 -5.11
CA ASN A 114 12.58 -32.79 -5.86
C ASN A 114 12.95 -32.71 -7.35
N LEU A 115 12.82 -31.52 -7.96
CA LEU A 115 13.18 -31.29 -9.34
C LEU A 115 14.70 -31.39 -9.54
N PHE A 116 15.51 -30.81 -8.64
CA PHE A 116 16.96 -30.94 -8.65
C PHE A 116 17.40 -32.40 -8.50
N GLN A 117 16.77 -33.15 -7.58
CA GLN A 117 17.07 -34.57 -7.41
C GLN A 117 16.79 -35.36 -8.69
N ARG A 118 15.63 -35.16 -9.32
CA ARG A 118 15.30 -35.83 -10.59
C ARG A 118 16.27 -35.47 -11.71
N ILE A 119 16.64 -34.19 -11.85
CA ILE A 119 17.63 -33.75 -12.86
C ILE A 119 18.97 -34.45 -12.63
N TYR A 120 19.41 -34.55 -11.38
CA TYR A 120 20.66 -35.24 -11.03
C TYR A 120 20.59 -36.74 -11.37
N GLU A 121 19.50 -37.41 -11.04
CA GLU A 121 19.25 -38.83 -11.36
C GLU A 121 19.17 -39.07 -12.89
N ASP A 122 18.51 -38.19 -13.63
CA ASP A 122 18.38 -38.28 -15.09
C ASP A 122 19.71 -37.96 -15.81
N ASN A 123 20.56 -37.09 -15.24
CA ASN A 123 21.91 -36.83 -15.76
C ASN A 123 22.84 -38.05 -15.53
N ILE A 124 22.86 -38.64 -14.34
CA ILE A 124 23.67 -39.84 -14.05
C ILE A 124 23.23 -41.05 -14.88
N SER A 125 21.93 -41.21 -15.11
CA SER A 125 21.40 -42.31 -15.93
C SER A 125 21.57 -42.09 -17.44
N GLY A 126 22.22 -41.01 -17.86
CA GLY A 126 22.55 -40.71 -19.26
C GLY A 126 21.35 -40.29 -20.12
N LYS A 127 20.22 -39.94 -19.50
CA LYS A 127 19.03 -39.43 -20.21
C LYS A 127 19.13 -37.94 -20.55
N LEU A 128 20.00 -37.21 -19.85
CA LEU A 128 20.41 -35.84 -20.16
C LEU A 128 21.90 -35.86 -20.55
N SER A 129 22.26 -35.28 -21.70
CA SER A 129 23.66 -35.04 -22.05
C SER A 129 24.17 -33.78 -21.34
N ASP A 130 25.44 -33.76 -20.94
CA ASP A 130 26.06 -32.68 -20.14
C ASP A 130 26.37 -31.41 -20.98
N ASP A 131 25.61 -31.16 -22.05
CA ASP A 131 25.73 -29.99 -22.90
C ASP A 131 25.12 -28.78 -22.18
N ARG A 132 26.00 -28.02 -21.54
CA ARG A 132 25.70 -26.78 -20.84
C ARG A 132 25.23 -25.70 -21.82
N GLU A 133 23.95 -25.65 -22.14
CA GLU A 133 23.35 -24.45 -22.72
C GLU A 133 23.19 -23.36 -21.64
N TYR A 134 24.29 -22.64 -21.38
CA TYR A 134 24.24 -21.32 -20.74
C TYR A 134 23.52 -20.34 -21.69
N SER A 135 22.20 -20.24 -21.59
CA SER A 135 21.44 -19.12 -22.16
C SER A 135 21.50 -17.91 -21.24
N GLY A 136 22.70 -17.33 -21.12
CA GLY A 136 22.88 -16.00 -20.55
C GLY A 136 22.36 -14.94 -21.52
N ARG A 137 21.17 -14.39 -21.25
CA ARG A 137 20.80 -13.06 -21.74
C ARG A 137 20.91 -12.07 -20.58
N PHE A 138 21.94 -11.25 -20.64
CA PHE A 138 21.94 -9.92 -20.02
C PHE A 138 21.08 -8.97 -20.86
#